data_AF-A0A1E7EUJ2-F1
#
_entry.id   AF-A0A1E7EUJ2-F1
#
_cell.length_a   1.000
_cell.length_b   1.000
_cell.length_c   1.000
_cell.angle_alpha   90.00
_cell.angle_beta   90.00
_cell.angle_gamma   90.00
#
_symmetry.space_group_name_H-M   'P 1'
#
loop_
_entity.id
_entity.type
_entity.pdbx_description
1 polymer ?
#
loop_
_entity_poly.entity_id
_entity_poly.type
_entity_poly.pdbx_seq_one_letter_code
_entity_poly.pdbx_strand_id
1 'polypeptide(L)'
;MIFNFHNCENNDNGSLLFFSKQQSVADTFFSSSSSSSSNQNHMMKTTTMTKTKTTDSSLISPPLPPLPNIIPSIVWQPWNQQPDDDEDENNPKIPLPFPCYPPNIKEEDLFLLQSTKPAHTGLLFQRPTKVGSTTMTNIVLRLVHNRGVQEYTKEMVLQNSKPPPQRKLFNNNSNSTTTTNMKEEQIINYNQKIIENNKNNNTLVSVWSNSYSRGRNDPRMKLQGPKCLYRANHGSAISYEYSLRDQKKSYLFSLLRHPTTRSISEFFHFQVSVYQQEPTDSNFQLFVQRKQSNNPMIRDLTFNTTVPLQLTLYYQQYRENNKLMIEKMKKKNRTNDKNNKSDNATATRRIEMDYNQIVTDILKSYNFIAVMERMNESLVAFKLLLNLTVEEILYVKPSRTSGSFSNGPRDKEKDWRPCIYLIPSFLTSGMKTYFYGDNTNNSNDDGSDGKKGNEHWNEYIKGDLLLYQAVNKSLDRTINELFGRELFEKELKQFELAQQYANTICSGKSNTTTTNGGGDDLVVPMCDSTGHDVVNDPNRSTTCYIWSEGCDHKCLNEQIPHPIPKEIFNM
;
A
#
# COMPACT_ATOMS: atom_id res chain seq x y z
N MET A 1 11.41 -43.20 -7.22
CA MET A 1 10.86 -43.55 -8.56
C MET A 1 11.42 -42.55 -9.54
N ILE A 2 12.28 -43.01 -10.46
CA ILE A 2 12.96 -42.20 -11.47
C ILE A 2 12.13 -42.31 -12.74
N PHE A 3 11.71 -41.18 -13.31
CA PHE A 3 11.24 -41.14 -14.69
C PHE A 3 12.04 -40.11 -15.48
N ASN A 4 12.85 -40.64 -16.40
CA ASN A 4 13.41 -39.96 -17.55
C ASN A 4 12.27 -39.61 -18.52
N PHE A 5 12.35 -38.44 -19.16
CA PHE A 5 11.66 -38.21 -20.43
C PHE A 5 12.66 -37.83 -21.51
N HIS A 6 12.58 -38.58 -22.60
CA HIS A 6 13.30 -38.41 -23.85
C HIS A 6 12.61 -37.37 -24.75
N ASN A 7 13.44 -36.81 -25.64
CA ASN A 7 13.12 -35.95 -26.77
C ASN A 7 11.98 -36.46 -27.64
N CYS A 8 11.17 -35.53 -28.16
CA CYS A 8 10.55 -35.62 -29.48
C CYS A 8 10.67 -34.27 -30.19
N GLU A 9 11.35 -34.27 -31.33
CA GLU A 9 11.38 -33.21 -32.31
C GLU A 9 10.25 -33.36 -33.34
N ASN A 10 9.78 -32.19 -33.79
CA ASN A 10 9.31 -31.81 -35.12
C ASN A 10 7.88 -32.10 -35.62
N ASN A 11 7.31 -30.96 -36.06
CA ASN A 11 6.36 -30.70 -37.14
C ASN A 11 4.90 -31.11 -36.97
N ASP A 12 4.02 -30.10 -36.86
CA ASP A 12 3.06 -29.88 -37.94
C ASP A 12 2.39 -28.49 -37.89
N ASN A 13 2.15 -27.98 -39.10
CA ASN A 13 1.46 -26.74 -39.43
C ASN A 13 0.00 -26.78 -38.95
N GLY A 14 -0.42 -25.79 -38.16
CA GLY A 14 -1.82 -25.62 -37.76
C GLY A 14 -2.22 -24.16 -37.66
N SER A 15 -3.10 -23.74 -38.57
CA SER A 15 -3.77 -22.44 -38.60
C SER A 15 -4.31 -22.00 -37.24
N LEU A 16 -3.91 -20.82 -36.77
CA LEU A 16 -4.53 -20.14 -35.62
C LEU A 16 -5.92 -19.61 -36.02
N LEU A 17 -6.97 -20.25 -35.51
CA LEU A 17 -8.28 -19.64 -35.33
C LEU A 17 -8.31 -18.93 -33.97
N PHE A 18 -8.30 -17.61 -33.99
CA PHE A 18 -8.53 -16.79 -32.80
C PHE A 18 -10.02 -16.83 -32.42
N PHE A 19 -10.34 -17.47 -31.29
CA PHE A 19 -11.58 -17.19 -30.56
C PHE A 19 -11.24 -16.28 -29.38
N SER A 20 -11.43 -14.97 -29.57
CA SER A 20 -11.52 -14.01 -28.46
C SER A 20 -12.98 -13.97 -28.01
N LYS A 21 -13.25 -14.42 -26.79
CA LYS A 21 -14.53 -14.17 -26.12
C LYS A 21 -14.23 -13.62 -24.73
N GLN A 22 -13.89 -12.34 -24.66
CA GLN A 22 -14.04 -11.56 -23.43
C GLN A 22 -15.44 -10.96 -23.45
N GLN A 23 -16.28 -11.42 -22.53
CA GLN A 23 -17.63 -10.93 -22.35
C GLN A 23 -17.58 -9.82 -21.29
N SER A 24 -17.70 -8.57 -21.74
CA SER A 24 -17.82 -7.42 -20.84
C SER A 24 -19.21 -7.45 -20.20
N VAL A 25 -19.26 -7.52 -18.87
CA VAL A 25 -20.47 -7.22 -18.09
C VAL A 25 -20.17 -6.00 -17.24
N ALA A 26 -20.57 -4.83 -17.73
CA ALA A 26 -20.86 -3.65 -16.92
C ALA A 26 -21.59 -2.64 -17.81
N ASP A 27 -22.88 -2.44 -17.56
CA ASP A 27 -23.52 -1.11 -17.57
C ASP A 27 -25.02 -1.26 -17.28
N THR A 28 -25.46 -0.87 -16.09
CA THR A 28 -26.78 -0.20 -15.94
C THR A 28 -26.92 0.59 -14.64
N PHE A 29 -27.53 1.78 -14.79
CA PHE A 29 -28.19 2.68 -13.83
C PHE A 29 -27.37 3.61 -12.91
N PHE A 30 -27.39 4.91 -13.25
CA PHE A 30 -28.26 5.91 -12.58
C PHE A 30 -28.34 7.21 -13.40
N SER A 31 -29.55 7.60 -13.78
CA SER A 31 -29.90 8.98 -14.16
C SER A 31 -30.54 9.65 -12.93
N SER A 32 -30.02 10.79 -12.51
CA SER A 32 -30.72 11.67 -11.58
C SER A 32 -30.70 13.08 -12.13
N SER A 33 -31.89 13.55 -12.52
CA SER A 33 -32.25 14.94 -12.72
C SER A 33 -32.12 15.71 -11.42
N SER A 34 -31.54 16.92 -11.46
CA SER A 34 -31.81 17.93 -10.45
C SER A 34 -31.98 19.31 -11.09
N SER A 35 -33.07 19.94 -10.68
CA SER A 35 -33.52 21.28 -11.01
C SER A 35 -32.79 22.34 -10.19
N SER A 36 -32.84 23.55 -10.74
CA SER A 36 -32.36 24.86 -10.26
C SER A 36 -32.57 25.22 -8.78
N SER A 37 -31.63 25.97 -8.20
CA SER A 37 -31.86 27.37 -7.76
C SER A 37 -30.53 28.07 -7.38
N SER A 38 -30.64 29.38 -7.15
CA SER A 38 -29.74 30.50 -7.45
C SER A 38 -28.69 30.93 -6.40
N ASN A 39 -27.70 31.68 -6.91
CA ASN A 39 -26.99 32.83 -6.33
C ASN A 39 -26.00 32.63 -5.18
N GLN A 40 -24.71 32.85 -5.48
CA GLN A 40 -23.90 33.92 -4.87
C GLN A 40 -22.62 34.21 -5.69
N ASN A 41 -22.28 35.49 -5.78
CA ASN A 41 -21.15 36.07 -6.51
C ASN A 41 -19.84 35.96 -5.71
N HIS A 42 -18.74 35.51 -6.34
CA HIS A 42 -17.50 36.29 -6.44
C HIS A 42 -16.49 35.66 -7.41
N MET A 43 -15.85 36.52 -8.21
CA MET A 43 -15.02 36.23 -9.38
C MET A 43 -13.76 35.39 -9.08
N MET A 44 -13.68 34.23 -9.72
CA MET A 44 -12.47 33.81 -10.44
C MET A 44 -12.87 33.60 -11.90
N LYS A 45 -12.02 34.01 -12.85
CA LYS A 45 -12.25 33.84 -14.29
C LYS A 45 -12.40 32.35 -14.61
N THR A 46 -13.64 31.88 -14.71
CA THR A 46 -13.99 30.56 -15.21
C THR A 46 -13.93 30.57 -16.73
N THR A 47 -12.93 29.90 -17.30
CA THR A 47 -12.99 29.43 -18.68
C THR A 47 -14.08 28.37 -18.74
N THR A 48 -15.25 28.71 -19.30
CA THR A 48 -16.37 27.80 -19.45
C THR A 48 -15.99 26.69 -20.43
N MET A 49 -15.50 25.56 -19.91
CA MET A 49 -15.39 24.33 -20.71
C MET A 49 -16.76 23.65 -20.76
N THR A 50 -17.36 23.65 -21.93
CA THR A 50 -18.57 22.87 -22.25
C THR A 50 -18.29 21.38 -21.99
N LYS A 51 -19.01 20.79 -21.01
CA LYS A 51 -18.95 19.36 -20.70
C LYS A 51 -19.64 18.56 -21.82
N THR A 52 -18.90 18.18 -22.85
CA THR A 52 -19.21 16.98 -23.64
C THR A 52 -18.76 15.76 -22.85
N LYS A 53 -19.72 14.97 -22.35
CA LYS A 53 -19.45 13.73 -21.61
C LYS A 53 -19.12 12.62 -22.61
N THR A 54 -17.91 12.65 -23.19
CA THR A 54 -17.35 11.52 -23.93
C THR A 54 -16.83 10.50 -22.90
N THR A 55 -17.58 9.42 -22.69
CA THR A 55 -17.14 8.25 -21.92
C THR A 55 -16.16 7.44 -22.77
N ASP A 56 -14.92 7.92 -22.83
CA ASP A 56 -13.80 7.23 -23.47
C ASP A 56 -12.99 6.53 -22.35
N SER A 57 -13.60 5.54 -21.70
CA SER A 57 -13.06 4.88 -20.49
C SER A 57 -12.15 3.68 -20.77
N SER A 58 -11.96 3.28 -22.04
CA SER A 58 -10.98 2.26 -22.39
C SER A 58 -9.68 2.91 -22.86
N LEU A 59 -8.89 3.41 -21.90
CA LEU A 59 -7.46 3.58 -22.11
C LEU A 59 -6.84 2.19 -22.29
N ILE A 60 -6.99 1.61 -23.48
CA ILE A 60 -6.27 0.40 -23.87
C ILE A 60 -4.79 0.81 -23.84
N SER A 61 -4.08 0.31 -22.83
CA SER A 61 -2.63 0.48 -22.78
C SER A 61 -2.06 -0.14 -24.06
N PRO A 62 -1.19 0.56 -24.81
CA PRO A 62 -0.59 -0.02 -26.00
C PRO A 62 0.06 -1.37 -25.64
N PRO A 63 0.08 -2.33 -26.57
CA PRO A 63 0.71 -3.62 -26.32
C PRO A 63 2.14 -3.39 -25.87
N LEU A 64 2.48 -3.94 -24.71
CA LEU A 64 3.81 -3.83 -24.13
C LEU A 64 4.81 -4.48 -25.10
N PRO A 65 6.01 -3.92 -25.28
CA PRO A 65 7.05 -4.58 -26.06
C PRO A 65 7.29 -5.99 -25.50
N PRO A 66 7.58 -6.98 -26.36
CA PRO A 66 7.83 -8.35 -25.93
C PRO A 66 8.94 -8.36 -24.89
N LEU A 67 8.68 -9.05 -23.79
CA LEU A 67 9.59 -9.11 -22.66
C LEU A 67 10.88 -9.81 -23.08
N PRO A 68 12.06 -9.37 -22.61
CA PRO A 68 13.24 -10.21 -22.72
C PRO A 68 12.96 -11.56 -22.07
N ASN A 69 13.42 -12.66 -22.68
CA ASN A 69 13.20 -14.04 -22.21
C ASN A 69 13.75 -14.33 -20.79
N ILE A 70 14.39 -13.36 -20.15
CA ILE A 70 15.13 -13.48 -18.89
C ILE A 70 14.45 -12.68 -17.78
N ILE A 71 13.12 -12.62 -17.75
CA ILE A 71 12.45 -12.08 -16.57
C ILE A 71 12.45 -13.17 -15.49
N PRO A 72 13.12 -12.94 -14.34
CA PRO A 72 13.08 -13.85 -13.22
C PRO A 72 11.62 -14.00 -12.83
N SER A 73 11.16 -15.24 -12.91
CA SER A 73 9.77 -15.52 -12.71
C SER A 73 9.69 -16.27 -11.39
N ILE A 74 9.24 -15.53 -10.36
CA ILE A 74 9.11 -16.03 -8.99
C ILE A 74 7.66 -16.41 -8.75
N VAL A 75 7.45 -17.54 -8.08
CA VAL A 75 6.18 -17.94 -7.50
C VAL A 75 6.27 -17.57 -6.02
N TRP A 76 5.41 -16.67 -5.55
CA TRP A 76 5.38 -16.31 -4.12
C TRP A 76 4.93 -17.52 -3.31
N GLN A 77 5.55 -17.75 -2.16
CA GLN A 77 5.30 -18.94 -1.34
C GLN A 77 4.37 -18.61 -0.16
N PRO A 78 3.50 -19.54 0.27
CA PRO A 78 2.71 -19.38 1.49
C PRO A 78 3.62 -19.21 2.70
N TRP A 79 3.20 -18.40 3.67
CA TRP A 79 3.98 -18.19 4.91
C TRP A 79 4.22 -19.49 5.67
N ASN A 80 3.22 -20.38 5.72
CA ASN A 80 3.26 -21.61 6.49
C ASN A 80 4.10 -22.74 5.84
N GLN A 81 4.77 -22.48 4.72
CA GLN A 81 5.58 -23.45 3.99
C GLN A 81 7.07 -23.10 3.96
N GLN A 82 7.53 -22.12 4.76
CA GLN A 82 8.96 -21.91 4.91
C GLN A 82 9.55 -23.14 5.64
N PRO A 83 10.61 -23.76 5.09
CA PRO A 83 11.22 -24.95 5.68
C PRO A 83 11.72 -24.60 7.09
N ASP A 84 11.09 -25.22 8.08
CA ASP A 84 11.66 -25.34 9.41
C ASP A 84 12.83 -26.31 9.27
N ASP A 85 14.03 -25.79 9.02
CA ASP A 85 15.25 -26.60 8.95
C ASP A 85 15.58 -27.28 10.30
N ASP A 86 14.82 -26.98 11.35
CA ASP A 86 14.95 -27.56 12.69
C ASP A 86 13.59 -28.16 13.11
N GLU A 87 13.39 -29.47 12.87
CA GLU A 87 12.31 -30.30 13.45
C GLU A 87 12.49 -30.46 14.97
N ASP A 88 12.64 -29.37 15.72
CA ASP A 88 12.50 -29.43 17.16
C ASP A 88 11.00 -29.47 17.45
N GLU A 89 10.46 -30.65 17.79
CA GLU A 89 9.07 -30.86 18.20
C GLU A 89 8.63 -29.96 19.38
N ASN A 90 9.59 -29.26 20.04
CA ASN A 90 9.33 -28.27 21.07
C ASN A 90 9.30 -26.82 20.57
N ASN A 91 9.50 -26.57 19.28
CA ASN A 91 9.52 -25.22 18.73
C ASN A 91 8.07 -24.71 18.59
N PRO A 92 7.68 -23.64 19.30
CA PRO A 92 6.32 -23.11 19.22
C PRO A 92 6.02 -22.71 17.77
N LYS A 93 4.86 -23.17 17.27
CA LYS A 93 4.22 -22.76 16.01
C LYS A 93 4.70 -21.37 15.60
N ILE A 94 5.34 -21.26 14.43
CA ILE A 94 5.88 -20.02 13.86
C ILE A 94 4.97 -18.86 14.28
N PRO A 95 5.43 -17.93 15.15
CA PRO A 95 4.58 -16.85 15.59
C PRO A 95 4.12 -16.11 14.34
N LEU A 96 2.81 -15.98 14.20
CA LEU A 96 2.21 -15.18 13.14
C LEU A 96 2.96 -13.84 13.06
N PRO A 97 3.14 -13.23 11.88
CA PRO A 97 3.97 -12.05 11.66
C PRO A 97 3.39 -10.76 12.29
N PHE A 98 2.78 -10.83 13.45
CA PHE A 98 2.14 -9.73 14.16
C PHE A 98 2.64 -9.73 15.61
N PRO A 99 3.85 -9.22 15.90
CA PRO A 99 4.21 -8.95 17.29
C PRO A 99 3.26 -7.87 17.82
N CYS A 100 2.36 -8.26 18.73
CA CYS A 100 1.37 -7.39 19.35
C CYS A 100 1.84 -6.90 20.72
N TYR A 101 1.70 -5.61 20.97
CA TYR A 101 2.08 -5.01 22.25
C TYR A 101 0.87 -4.80 23.16
N PRO A 102 1.05 -4.84 24.49
CA PRO A 102 -0.04 -4.75 25.45
C PRO A 102 -0.95 -3.51 25.26
N PRO A 103 -2.23 -3.59 25.69
CA PRO A 103 -3.24 -2.51 25.65
C PRO A 103 -2.79 -1.12 26.12
N ASN A 104 -1.78 -1.09 26.99
CA ASN A 104 -1.43 0.09 27.79
C ASN A 104 -0.37 0.98 27.14
N ILE A 105 0.13 0.66 25.94
CA ILE A 105 1.05 1.56 25.22
C ILE A 105 0.24 2.76 24.73
N LYS A 106 0.64 3.96 25.18
CA LYS A 106 0.00 5.19 24.72
C LYS A 106 0.21 5.36 23.23
N GLU A 107 -0.74 6.04 22.61
CA GLU A 107 -0.75 6.26 21.18
C GLU A 107 0.49 7.00 20.65
N GLU A 108 0.96 7.97 21.42
CA GLU A 108 2.21 8.73 21.18
C GLU A 108 3.46 7.84 21.23
N ASP A 109 3.47 6.83 22.10
CA ASP A 109 4.59 5.88 22.21
C ASP A 109 4.61 4.91 21.02
N LEU A 110 3.43 4.49 20.55
CA LEU A 110 3.31 3.72 19.30
C LEU A 110 3.86 4.50 18.12
N PHE A 111 3.63 5.82 18.04
CA PHE A 111 4.19 6.65 16.97
C PHE A 111 5.73 6.64 17.00
N LEU A 112 6.36 6.78 18.17
CA LEU A 112 7.82 6.72 18.27
C LEU A 112 8.37 5.33 17.90
N LEU A 113 7.71 4.26 18.34
CA LEU A 113 8.06 2.87 18.02
C LEU A 113 7.90 2.57 16.51
N GLN A 114 6.84 3.09 15.88
CA GLN A 114 6.51 2.86 14.47
C GLN A 114 7.21 3.82 13.49
N SER A 115 7.73 4.96 13.94
CA SER A 115 8.38 5.94 13.06
C SER A 115 9.92 5.85 13.07
N THR A 116 10.56 5.52 14.19
CA THR A 116 12.00 5.82 14.36
C THR A 116 13.00 4.68 14.12
N LYS A 117 12.63 3.39 14.27
CA LYS A 117 13.56 2.26 14.04
C LYS A 117 12.98 1.10 13.20
N PRO A 118 13.74 0.57 12.22
CA PRO A 118 13.37 -0.61 11.44
C PRO A 118 12.77 -1.72 12.30
N ALA A 119 11.63 -2.27 11.89
CA ALA A 119 11.14 -3.51 12.46
C ALA A 119 11.80 -4.66 11.68
N HIS A 120 12.58 -5.49 12.37
CA HIS A 120 13.22 -6.65 11.74
C HIS A 120 12.30 -7.89 11.75
N THR A 121 11.14 -7.80 12.37
CA THR A 121 10.14 -8.87 12.49
C THR A 121 8.73 -8.32 12.23
N GLY A 122 7.80 -9.21 11.91
CA GLY A 122 6.39 -8.91 11.70
C GLY A 122 6.01 -8.53 10.25
N LEU A 123 4.84 -7.94 10.08
CA LEU A 123 4.31 -7.53 8.79
C LEU A 123 4.89 -6.16 8.40
N LEU A 124 5.76 -6.16 7.39
CA LEU A 124 6.45 -4.99 6.90
C LEU A 124 5.82 -4.54 5.59
N PHE A 125 5.21 -3.36 5.58
CA PHE A 125 4.62 -2.80 4.37
C PHE A 125 5.48 -1.64 3.86
N GLN A 126 6.13 -1.86 2.71
CA GLN A 126 6.82 -0.79 2.00
C GLN A 126 5.81 -0.02 1.16
N ARG A 127 5.73 1.30 1.37
CA ARG A 127 4.73 2.18 0.75
C ARG A 127 5.37 3.13 -0.28
N PRO A 128 5.48 2.72 -1.57
CA PRO A 128 5.86 3.66 -2.61
C PRO A 128 4.85 4.79 -2.75
N THR A 129 5.30 5.91 -3.31
CA THR A 129 4.43 7.06 -3.54
C THR A 129 3.41 6.77 -4.66
N LYS A 130 2.14 7.14 -4.44
CA LYS A 130 1.02 7.12 -5.41
C LYS A 130 0.66 5.76 -6.06
N VAL A 131 0.91 4.66 -5.35
CA VAL A 131 0.51 3.29 -5.73
C VAL A 131 -0.78 2.81 -5.03
N GLY A 132 -1.79 3.68 -4.87
CA GLY A 132 -3.02 3.32 -4.11
C GLY A 132 -2.79 3.18 -2.60
N SER A 133 -1.74 3.85 -2.12
CA SER A 133 -1.18 3.59 -0.80
C SER A 133 -2.14 3.82 0.36
N THR A 134 -3.11 4.73 0.26
CA THR A 134 -4.08 4.98 1.34
C THR A 134 -5.02 3.80 1.53
N THR A 135 -5.58 3.26 0.43
CA THR A 135 -6.46 2.07 0.49
C THR A 135 -5.71 0.89 1.10
N MET A 136 -4.51 0.57 0.61
CA MET A 136 -3.75 -0.54 1.18
C MET A 136 -3.33 -0.25 2.63
N THR A 137 -2.94 0.98 2.96
CA THR A 137 -2.64 1.35 4.35
C THR A 137 -3.82 1.04 5.25
N ASN A 138 -5.05 1.37 4.85
CA ASN A 138 -6.25 1.02 5.62
C ASN A 138 -6.44 -0.49 5.79
N ILE A 139 -6.24 -1.26 4.72
CA ILE A 139 -6.32 -2.73 4.77
C ILE A 139 -5.29 -3.28 5.75
N VAL A 140 -4.04 -2.80 5.69
CA VAL A 140 -2.94 -3.22 6.57
C VAL A 140 -3.21 -2.84 8.02
N LEU A 141 -3.67 -1.61 8.26
CA LEU A 141 -4.07 -1.13 9.57
C LEU A 141 -5.13 -2.04 10.20
N ARG A 142 -6.16 -2.39 9.42
CA ARG A 142 -7.23 -3.27 9.88
C ARG A 142 -6.73 -4.69 10.11
N LEU A 143 -5.93 -5.24 9.20
CA LEU A 143 -5.35 -6.58 9.34
C LEU A 143 -4.57 -6.68 10.64
N VAL A 144 -3.67 -5.71 10.88
CA VAL A 144 -2.84 -5.65 12.08
C VAL A 144 -3.69 -5.47 13.34
N HIS A 145 -4.70 -4.60 13.29
CA HIS A 145 -5.62 -4.41 14.41
C HIS A 145 -6.38 -5.70 14.75
N ASN A 146 -7.01 -6.33 13.76
CA ASN A 146 -7.82 -7.52 13.95
C ASN A 146 -6.99 -8.70 14.46
N ARG A 147 -5.75 -8.84 13.97
CA ARG A 147 -4.82 -9.85 14.47
C ARG A 147 -4.39 -9.58 15.91
N GLY A 148 -4.18 -8.32 16.29
CA GLY A 148 -3.93 -7.94 17.68
C GLY A 148 -5.04 -8.35 18.62
N VAL A 149 -6.28 -8.05 18.25
CA VAL A 149 -7.46 -8.45 19.03
C VAL A 149 -7.55 -9.98 19.19
N GLN A 150 -7.28 -10.73 18.11
CA GLN A 150 -7.29 -12.19 18.15
C GLN A 150 -6.22 -12.77 19.08
N GLU A 151 -4.97 -12.31 18.96
CA GLU A 151 -3.86 -12.79 19.79
C GLU A 151 -4.09 -12.47 21.27
N TYR A 152 -4.60 -11.27 21.58
CA TYR A 152 -4.95 -10.91 22.95
C TYR A 152 -5.98 -11.84 23.57
N THR A 153 -7.01 -12.17 22.79
CA THR A 153 -8.14 -12.95 23.27
C THR A 153 -7.66 -14.36 23.58
N LYS A 154 -6.76 -14.92 22.77
CA LYS A 154 -6.08 -16.18 23.06
C LYS A 154 -5.28 -16.10 24.37
N GLU A 155 -4.47 -15.05 24.56
CA GLU A 155 -3.70 -14.86 25.78
C GLU A 155 -4.58 -14.73 27.03
N MET A 156 -5.67 -13.97 26.95
CA MET A 156 -6.64 -13.82 28.04
C MET A 156 -7.34 -15.13 28.37
N VAL A 157 -7.73 -15.92 27.36
CA VAL A 157 -8.29 -17.27 27.56
C VAL A 157 -7.26 -18.21 28.19
N LEU A 158 -5.99 -18.16 27.76
CA LEU A 158 -4.88 -18.92 28.33
C LEU A 158 -4.59 -18.51 29.78
N GLN A 159 -4.66 -17.23 30.12
CA GLN A 159 -4.46 -16.75 31.48
C GLN A 159 -5.63 -17.13 32.41
N ASN A 160 -6.87 -17.03 31.92
CA ASN A 160 -8.07 -17.38 32.69
C ASN A 160 -8.29 -18.89 32.84
N SER A 161 -7.72 -19.71 31.94
CA SER A 161 -7.77 -21.17 32.02
C SER A 161 -6.69 -21.78 32.92
N LYS A 162 -5.67 -21.00 33.32
CA LYS A 162 -4.74 -21.45 34.36
C LYS A 162 -5.52 -21.56 35.68
N PRO A 163 -5.58 -22.77 36.29
CA PRO A 163 -6.25 -22.91 37.57
C PRO A 163 -5.63 -21.91 38.56
N PRO A 164 -6.45 -21.24 39.39
CA PRO A 164 -5.92 -20.35 40.41
C PRO A 164 -4.84 -21.13 41.17
N PRO A 165 -3.66 -20.53 41.42
CA PRO A 165 -2.57 -21.23 42.09
C PRO A 165 -3.16 -21.86 43.34
N GLN A 166 -3.17 -23.20 43.39
CA GLN A 166 -3.70 -23.91 44.54
C GLN A 166 -2.97 -23.32 45.73
N ARG A 167 -3.70 -22.60 46.59
CA ARG A 167 -3.17 -22.19 47.88
C ARG A 167 -2.75 -23.51 48.49
N LYS A 168 -1.44 -23.77 48.53
CA LYS A 168 -0.88 -24.76 49.44
C LYS A 168 -1.38 -24.28 50.79
N LEU A 169 -2.46 -24.89 51.26
CA LEU A 169 -2.90 -24.77 52.63
C LEU A 169 -1.68 -25.24 53.41
N PHE A 170 -0.90 -24.27 53.89
CA PHE A 170 0.14 -24.54 54.87
C PHE A 170 -0.64 -25.11 56.06
N ASN A 171 -0.57 -26.43 56.17
CA ASN A 171 -1.18 -27.17 57.24
C ASN A 171 -0.34 -26.84 58.47
N ASN A 172 -0.70 -25.74 59.15
CA ASN A 172 -0.11 -25.34 60.41
C ASN A 172 -0.62 -26.28 61.51
N ASN A 173 -0.16 -27.53 61.48
CA ASN A 173 -0.16 -28.40 62.63
C ASN A 173 1.28 -28.46 63.17
N SER A 174 1.62 -27.45 63.97
CA SER A 174 2.72 -27.55 64.92
C SER A 174 2.31 -26.82 66.19
N ASN A 175 1.79 -27.60 67.13
CA ASN A 175 1.78 -27.25 68.54
C ASN A 175 3.24 -27.03 68.97
N SER A 176 3.63 -25.79 69.22
CA SER A 176 4.84 -25.47 69.97
C SER A 176 4.61 -24.20 70.76
N THR A 177 4.22 -24.42 72.02
CA THR A 177 4.23 -23.46 73.11
C THR A 177 5.67 -23.07 73.40
N THR A 178 6.14 -21.91 72.93
CA THR A 178 7.19 -21.18 73.63
C THR A 178 7.11 -19.68 73.34
N THR A 179 6.72 -18.96 74.38
CA THR A 179 6.84 -17.52 74.58
C THR A 179 8.31 -17.11 74.51
N THR A 180 8.70 -16.20 73.61
CA THR A 180 9.72 -15.19 73.91
C THR A 180 9.67 -14.04 72.91
N ASN A 181 9.62 -12.83 73.46
CA ASN A 181 9.69 -11.54 72.78
C ASN A 181 10.89 -11.46 71.81
N MET A 182 10.61 -11.28 70.52
CA MET A 182 11.54 -10.62 69.60
C MET A 182 10.81 -9.59 68.75
N LYS A 183 11.46 -8.44 68.65
CA LYS A 183 10.94 -7.09 68.41
C LYS A 183 10.56 -6.83 66.94
N GLU A 184 9.60 -5.92 66.77
CA GLU A 184 9.10 -5.31 65.52
C GLU A 184 10.15 -4.69 64.57
N GLU A 185 11.44 -4.66 64.92
CA GLU A 185 12.49 -4.03 64.10
C GLU A 185 13.01 -4.89 62.94
N GLN A 186 12.74 -6.20 62.90
CA GLN A 186 13.23 -7.07 61.81
C GLN A 186 12.28 -7.16 60.60
N ILE A 187 10.99 -6.84 60.77
CA ILE A 187 10.00 -6.87 59.67
C ILE A 187 10.04 -5.58 58.86
N ILE A 188 10.43 -4.45 59.47
CA ILE A 188 10.60 -3.17 58.78
C ILE A 188 11.88 -3.20 57.91
N ASN A 189 12.94 -3.84 58.39
CA ASN A 189 14.22 -3.89 57.70
C ASN A 189 14.21 -4.86 56.49
N TYR A 190 13.44 -5.95 56.54
CA TYR A 190 13.27 -6.85 55.39
C TYR A 190 12.47 -6.19 54.25
N ASN A 191 11.42 -5.44 54.59
CA ASN A 191 10.62 -4.72 53.60
C ASN A 191 11.35 -3.49 53.03
N GLN A 192 12.18 -2.80 53.81
CA GLN A 192 13.04 -1.72 53.29
C GLN A 192 14.13 -2.23 52.34
N LYS A 193 14.73 -3.40 52.62
CA LYS A 193 15.73 -4.02 51.73
C LYS A 193 15.15 -4.48 50.38
N ILE A 194 13.87 -4.90 50.36
CA ILE A 194 13.15 -5.22 49.12
C ILE A 194 12.79 -3.94 48.34
N ILE A 195 12.50 -2.83 49.02
CA ILE A 195 12.20 -1.53 48.39
C ILE A 195 13.49 -0.89 47.83
N GLU A 196 14.63 -1.01 48.50
CA GLU A 196 15.91 -0.48 48.02
C GLU A 196 16.52 -1.31 46.88
N ASN A 197 16.40 -2.64 46.90
CA ASN A 197 16.83 -3.49 45.77
C ASN A 197 15.97 -3.28 44.51
N ASN A 198 14.72 -2.81 44.66
CA ASN A 198 13.84 -2.49 43.52
C ASN A 198 13.97 -1.05 43.01
N LYS A 199 14.74 -0.17 43.66
CA LYS A 199 15.04 1.17 43.15
C LYS A 199 16.11 1.18 42.06
N ASN A 200 16.97 0.15 42.00
CA ASN A 200 18.08 0.09 41.04
C ASN A 200 17.75 -0.71 39.77
N ASN A 201 16.60 -1.38 39.72
CA ASN A 201 16.09 -2.05 38.53
C ASN A 201 14.70 -1.52 38.21
N ASN A 202 14.64 -0.30 37.68
CA ASN A 202 13.36 0.26 37.24
C ASN A 202 13.50 1.13 35.99
N THR A 203 12.99 0.59 34.89
CA THR A 203 12.12 1.34 33.98
C THR A 203 11.33 0.32 33.17
N LEU A 204 10.32 -0.33 33.78
CA LEU A 204 9.14 -0.83 33.04
C LEU A 204 8.08 -1.53 33.90
N VAL A 205 8.36 -2.03 35.11
CA VAL A 205 7.45 -2.98 35.79
C VAL A 205 6.54 -2.33 36.86
N SER A 206 6.92 -1.23 37.52
CA SER A 206 6.12 -0.70 38.65
C SER A 206 4.98 0.28 38.28
N VAL A 207 4.74 0.57 37.00
CA VAL A 207 3.61 1.41 36.54
C VAL A 207 2.31 0.59 36.37
N TRP A 208 2.40 -0.74 36.43
CA TRP A 208 1.32 -1.64 35.97
C TRP A 208 0.25 -1.95 37.03
N SER A 209 0.52 -1.73 38.33
CA SER A 209 -0.39 -2.18 39.40
C SER A 209 -1.35 -1.11 39.93
N ASN A 210 -1.13 0.18 39.68
CA ASN A 210 -1.97 1.25 40.25
C ASN A 210 -3.03 1.85 39.31
N SER A 211 -2.95 1.59 38.00
CA SER A 211 -3.90 2.14 37.02
C SER A 211 -5.18 1.31 36.83
N TYR A 212 -5.24 0.09 37.38
CA TYR A 212 -6.37 -0.82 37.16
C TYR A 212 -7.56 -0.63 38.12
N SER A 213 -7.43 0.22 39.15
CA SER A 213 -8.37 0.24 40.28
C SER A 213 -9.29 1.46 40.35
N ARG A 214 -9.18 2.46 39.46
CA ARG A 214 -9.97 3.71 39.55
C ARG A 214 -10.92 4.03 38.39
N GLY A 215 -11.08 3.14 37.41
CA GLY A 215 -11.90 3.39 36.21
C GLY A 215 -13.04 2.41 35.95
N ARG A 216 -13.64 1.78 36.97
CA ARG A 216 -14.61 0.67 36.76
C ARG A 216 -16.00 1.06 36.21
N ASN A 217 -16.33 2.36 36.10
CA ASN A 217 -17.71 2.78 35.79
C ASN A 217 -17.85 3.61 34.50
N ASP A 218 -16.83 3.70 33.65
CA ASP A 218 -17.06 4.18 32.28
C ASP A 218 -17.23 2.99 31.32
N PRO A 219 -18.48 2.62 30.94
CA PRO A 219 -18.73 1.57 29.95
C PRO A 219 -18.15 1.91 28.56
N ARG A 220 -17.61 3.11 28.35
CA ARG A 220 -16.94 3.53 27.10
C ARG A 220 -15.42 3.33 27.09
N MET A 221 -14.77 2.98 28.21
CA MET A 221 -13.41 2.44 28.17
C MET A 221 -13.46 0.98 27.70
N LYS A 222 -13.87 0.77 26.44
CA LYS A 222 -13.65 -0.49 25.71
C LYS A 222 -12.17 -0.82 25.87
N LEU A 223 -11.85 -2.04 26.33
CA LEU A 223 -10.47 -2.53 26.38
C LEU A 223 -9.82 -2.22 25.02
N GLN A 224 -8.85 -1.31 24.99
CA GLN A 224 -8.02 -1.15 23.82
C GLN A 224 -7.26 -2.46 23.68
N GLY A 225 -7.62 -3.29 22.71
CA GLY A 225 -6.87 -4.51 22.42
C GLY A 225 -5.39 -4.17 22.16
N PRO A 226 -4.47 -5.13 22.35
CA PRO A 226 -3.08 -4.94 22.00
C PRO A 226 -2.97 -4.56 20.53
N LYS A 227 -2.05 -3.64 20.27
CA LYS A 227 -1.79 -3.10 18.93
C LYS A 227 -0.56 -3.80 18.38
N CYS A 228 -0.65 -4.42 17.20
CA CYS A 228 0.54 -5.02 16.58
C CYS A 228 1.38 -4.02 15.82
N LEU A 229 2.67 -4.35 15.74
CA LEU A 229 3.63 -3.55 15.02
C LEU A 229 3.33 -3.62 13.52
N TYR A 230 3.19 -2.45 12.91
CA TYR A 230 3.15 -2.30 11.47
C TYR A 230 3.90 -1.04 11.09
N ARG A 231 4.33 -0.95 9.83
CA ARG A 231 4.88 0.27 9.24
C ARG A 231 4.21 0.52 7.90
N ALA A 232 3.77 1.76 7.68
CA ALA A 232 3.08 2.18 6.45
C ALA A 232 3.46 3.62 6.02
N ASN A 233 4.75 3.96 6.19
CA ASN A 233 5.27 5.29 5.86
C ASN A 233 5.89 5.31 4.45
N HIS A 234 5.82 6.49 3.81
CA HIS A 234 6.53 6.74 2.55
C HIS A 234 8.01 6.93 2.85
N GLY A 235 8.84 6.07 2.27
CA GLY A 235 10.29 6.11 2.34
C GLY A 235 10.85 5.12 1.34
N SER A 236 12.17 4.99 1.26
CA SER A 236 12.80 3.90 0.50
C SER A 236 12.99 2.68 1.40
N ALA A 237 13.06 1.49 0.80
CA ALA A 237 13.38 0.27 1.53
C ALA A 237 14.74 0.37 2.25
N ILE A 238 15.69 1.11 1.68
CA ILE A 238 16.98 1.49 2.30
C ILE A 238 16.77 2.31 3.58
N SER A 239 15.95 3.36 3.52
CA SER A 239 15.73 4.23 4.69
C SER A 239 15.04 3.53 5.87
N TYR A 240 14.44 2.37 5.62
CA TYR A 240 13.85 1.53 6.65
C TYR A 240 14.67 0.28 6.98
N GLU A 241 15.89 0.15 6.44
CA GLU A 241 16.80 -0.97 6.67
C GLU A 241 16.11 -2.34 6.53
N TYR A 242 15.14 -2.45 5.61
CA TYR A 242 14.38 -3.68 5.40
C TYR A 242 15.26 -4.82 4.84
N SER A 243 16.47 -4.50 4.36
CA SER A 243 17.52 -5.48 4.06
C SER A 243 18.04 -6.23 5.29
N LEU A 244 17.94 -5.61 6.47
CA LEU A 244 18.39 -6.19 7.76
C LEU A 244 17.28 -6.97 8.48
N ARG A 245 16.09 -7.14 7.87
CA ARG A 245 14.99 -7.89 8.50
C ARG A 245 15.34 -9.38 8.67
N ASP A 246 14.78 -10.00 9.69
CA ASP A 246 14.78 -11.45 9.86
C ASP A 246 13.70 -12.03 8.92
N GLN A 247 14.11 -12.62 7.80
CA GLN A 247 13.16 -13.12 6.79
C GLN A 247 12.31 -14.29 7.28
N LYS A 248 12.77 -15.03 8.29
CA LYS A 248 12.02 -16.14 8.90
C LYS A 248 10.95 -15.64 9.87
N LYS A 249 11.06 -14.37 10.32
CA LYS A 249 10.14 -13.74 11.29
C LYS A 249 9.44 -12.50 10.76
N SER A 250 9.61 -12.18 9.48
CA SER A 250 8.97 -11.02 8.84
C SER A 250 8.36 -11.36 7.49
N TYR A 251 7.23 -10.70 7.21
CA TYR A 251 6.57 -10.73 5.92
C TYR A 251 6.65 -9.34 5.29
N LEU A 252 7.57 -9.15 4.34
CA LEU A 252 7.74 -7.91 3.60
C LEU A 252 6.89 -7.91 2.34
N PHE A 253 6.02 -6.93 2.18
CA PHE A 253 5.26 -6.76 0.95
C PHE A 253 5.11 -5.29 0.54
N SER A 254 4.69 -5.08 -0.71
CA SER A 254 4.47 -3.75 -1.28
C SER A 254 3.36 -3.74 -2.33
N LEU A 255 3.10 -2.58 -2.92
CA LEU A 255 2.30 -2.45 -4.15
C LEU A 255 3.12 -1.78 -5.24
N LEU A 256 2.85 -2.22 -6.46
CA LEU A 256 3.24 -1.53 -7.67
C LEU A 256 2.02 -0.99 -8.40
N ARG A 257 2.26 0.06 -9.16
CA ARG A 257 1.31 0.62 -10.12
C ARG A 257 2.05 0.81 -11.42
N HIS A 258 1.35 0.68 -12.54
CA HIS A 258 1.97 0.95 -13.84
C HIS A 258 2.61 2.36 -13.84
N PRO A 259 3.88 2.52 -14.24
CA PRO A 259 4.63 3.75 -14.04
C PRO A 259 3.98 4.97 -14.71
N THR A 260 3.42 4.82 -15.91
CA THR A 260 2.67 5.89 -16.60
C THR A 260 1.43 6.31 -15.81
N THR A 261 0.62 5.35 -15.38
CA THR A 261 -0.60 5.60 -14.61
C THR A 261 -0.28 6.25 -13.25
N ARG A 262 0.83 5.84 -12.64
CA ARG A 262 1.38 6.45 -11.43
C ARG A 262 1.76 7.92 -11.66
N SER A 263 2.53 8.22 -12.70
CA SER A 263 2.95 9.60 -13.01
C SER A 263 1.78 10.53 -13.31
N ILE A 264 0.76 10.05 -14.05
CA ILE A 264 -0.49 10.79 -14.28
C ILE A 264 -1.18 11.11 -12.95
N SER A 265 -1.40 10.09 -12.13
CA SER A 265 -2.07 10.25 -10.84
C SER A 265 -1.30 11.17 -9.88
N GLU A 266 0.03 11.14 -9.95
CA GLU A 266 0.92 12.00 -9.17
C GLU A 266 0.81 13.47 -9.62
N PHE A 267 0.87 13.72 -10.93
CA PHE A 267 0.71 15.05 -11.51
C PHE A 267 -0.63 15.68 -11.10
N PHE A 268 -1.73 14.99 -11.35
CA PHE A 268 -3.07 15.53 -11.08
C PHE A 268 -3.34 15.75 -9.59
N HIS A 269 -2.80 14.88 -8.74
CA HIS A 269 -2.97 15.06 -7.31
C HIS A 269 -2.10 16.19 -6.77
N PHE A 270 -0.79 16.17 -7.03
CA PHE A 270 0.11 17.15 -6.43
C PHE A 270 0.16 18.46 -7.21
N GLN A 271 0.44 18.41 -8.52
CA GLN A 271 0.59 19.65 -9.29
C GLN A 271 -0.76 20.34 -9.49
N VAL A 272 -1.77 19.59 -9.91
CA VAL A 272 -3.05 20.18 -10.29
C VAL A 272 -3.93 20.43 -9.05
N SER A 273 -4.17 19.43 -8.20
CA SER A 273 -5.09 19.59 -7.06
C SER A 273 -4.46 20.30 -5.87
N VAL A 274 -3.24 19.91 -5.48
CA VAL A 274 -2.56 20.50 -4.30
C VAL A 274 -1.95 21.86 -4.61
N TYR A 275 -1.19 21.96 -5.70
CA TYR A 275 -0.47 23.19 -6.08
C TYR A 275 -1.25 24.09 -7.06
N GLN A 276 -2.47 23.73 -7.42
CA GLN A 276 -3.36 24.53 -8.28
C GLN A 276 -2.71 24.93 -9.62
N GLN A 277 -1.83 24.08 -10.17
CA GLN A 277 -1.25 24.27 -11.49
C GLN A 277 -2.25 23.89 -12.57
N GLU A 278 -2.30 24.67 -13.65
CA GLU A 278 -3.12 24.32 -14.81
C GLU A 278 -2.63 23.00 -15.45
N PRO A 279 -3.53 22.07 -15.79
CA PRO A 279 -3.19 20.77 -16.37
C PRO A 279 -2.85 20.87 -17.87
N THR A 280 -1.83 21.65 -18.21
CA THR A 280 -1.35 21.82 -19.59
C THR A 280 -0.30 20.76 -19.95
N ASP A 281 -0.12 20.50 -21.26
CA ASP A 281 0.89 19.57 -21.78
C ASP A 281 2.30 19.95 -21.34
N SER A 282 2.61 21.25 -21.37
CA SER A 282 3.90 21.79 -20.95
C SER A 282 4.16 21.55 -19.46
N ASN A 283 3.19 21.87 -18.60
CA ASN A 283 3.31 21.64 -17.15
C ASN A 283 3.48 20.16 -16.83
N PHE A 284 2.76 19.30 -17.55
CA PHE A 284 2.87 17.86 -17.41
C PHE A 284 4.26 17.34 -17.78
N GLN A 285 4.75 17.70 -18.97
CA GLN A 285 6.07 17.29 -19.45
C GLN A 285 7.18 17.79 -18.52
N LEU A 286 7.09 19.04 -18.06
CA LEU A 286 8.02 19.60 -17.07
C LEU A 286 7.95 18.88 -15.73
N PHE A 287 6.76 18.48 -15.27
CA PHE A 287 6.61 17.68 -14.06
C PHE A 287 7.29 16.33 -14.20
N VAL A 288 7.01 15.62 -15.31
CA VAL A 288 7.63 14.32 -15.59
C VAL A 288 9.15 14.48 -15.61
N GLN A 289 9.68 15.39 -16.44
CA GLN A 289 11.13 15.64 -16.56
C GLN A 289 11.80 15.98 -15.22
N ARG A 290 11.16 16.77 -14.34
CA ARG A 290 11.71 17.08 -13.01
C ARG A 290 11.69 15.88 -12.07
N LYS A 291 10.65 15.04 -12.14
CA LYS A 291 10.56 13.82 -11.33
C LYS A 291 11.56 12.75 -11.78
N GLN A 292 11.94 12.78 -13.06
CA GLN A 292 12.89 11.84 -13.63
C GLN A 292 14.24 11.83 -12.90
N SER A 293 14.68 12.95 -12.33
CA SER A 293 15.92 12.98 -11.55
C SER A 293 15.77 12.46 -10.12
N ASN A 294 14.53 12.34 -9.61
CA ASN A 294 14.28 12.39 -8.17
C ASN A 294 13.43 11.27 -7.59
N ASN A 295 12.74 10.39 -8.34
CA ASN A 295 12.02 9.27 -7.71
C ASN A 295 11.48 8.09 -8.60
N PRO A 296 12.31 7.18 -9.13
CA PRO A 296 11.80 5.95 -9.77
C PRO A 296 11.33 4.90 -8.74
N MET A 297 10.37 4.04 -9.09
CA MET A 297 9.87 2.96 -8.19
C MET A 297 10.98 2.00 -7.79
N ILE A 298 11.86 1.66 -8.72
CA ILE A 298 13.03 0.82 -8.43
C ILE A 298 13.84 1.40 -7.27
N ARG A 299 13.98 2.72 -7.19
CA ARG A 299 14.71 3.37 -6.10
C ARG A 299 14.00 3.24 -4.76
N ASP A 300 12.67 3.26 -4.75
CA ASP A 300 11.89 3.11 -3.53
C ASP A 300 11.91 1.66 -2.98
N LEU A 301 12.14 0.67 -3.86
CA LEU A 301 12.06 -0.76 -3.53
C LEU A 301 13.40 -1.49 -3.49
N THR A 302 14.47 -0.90 -4.03
CA THR A 302 15.82 -1.48 -3.95
C THR A 302 16.43 -1.31 -2.57
N PHE A 303 17.23 -2.30 -2.17
CA PHE A 303 18.07 -2.25 -0.96
C PHE A 303 19.48 -1.74 -1.25
N ASN A 304 19.85 -1.61 -2.52
CA ASN A 304 21.19 -1.23 -2.91
C ASN A 304 21.32 0.31 -2.92
N THR A 305 22.15 0.86 -2.05
CA THR A 305 22.41 2.31 -1.95
C THR A 305 23.10 2.90 -3.17
N THR A 306 23.80 2.10 -3.97
CA THR A 306 24.46 2.56 -5.20
C THR A 306 23.49 2.70 -6.37
N VAL A 307 22.41 1.92 -6.41
CA VAL A 307 21.40 1.99 -7.47
C VAL A 307 20.75 3.39 -7.56
N PRO A 308 20.28 4.01 -6.45
CA PRO A 308 19.84 5.41 -6.47
C PRO A 308 20.84 6.37 -7.12
N LEU A 309 22.13 6.26 -6.77
CA LEU A 309 23.18 7.14 -7.32
C LEU A 309 23.42 6.88 -8.81
N GLN A 310 23.50 5.61 -9.21
CA GLN A 310 23.71 5.21 -10.60
C GLN A 310 22.55 5.65 -11.49
N LEU A 311 21.30 5.52 -11.04
CA LEU A 311 20.12 6.01 -11.76
C LEU A 311 20.20 7.52 -12.01
N THR A 312 20.59 8.29 -10.98
CA THR A 312 20.77 9.73 -11.11
C THR A 312 21.87 10.08 -12.11
N LEU A 313 23.04 9.44 -12.02
CA LEU A 313 24.17 9.69 -12.93
C LEU A 313 23.84 9.30 -14.37
N TYR A 314 23.23 8.13 -14.56
CA TYR A 314 22.79 7.64 -15.87
C TYR A 314 21.84 8.62 -16.54
N TYR A 315 20.82 9.08 -15.81
CA TYR A 315 19.82 9.99 -16.35
C TYR A 315 20.40 11.39 -16.65
N GLN A 316 21.29 11.90 -15.80
CA GLN A 316 22.03 13.14 -16.08
C GLN A 316 22.86 13.03 -17.36
N GLN A 317 23.61 11.94 -17.52
CA GLN A 317 24.41 11.69 -18.72
C GLN A 317 23.53 11.60 -19.98
N TYR A 318 22.40 10.89 -19.90
CA TYR A 318 21.44 10.80 -21.00
C TYR A 318 20.86 12.17 -21.40
N ARG A 319 20.51 13.00 -20.41
CA ARG A 319 20.01 14.37 -20.65
C ARG A 319 21.04 15.26 -21.35
N GLU A 320 22.28 15.26 -20.88
CA GLU A 320 23.35 16.08 -21.47
C GLU A 320 23.73 15.60 -22.87
N ASN A 321 23.80 14.29 -23.10
CA ASN A 321 24.04 13.72 -24.43
C ASN A 321 22.95 14.13 -25.42
N ASN A 322 21.68 14.09 -25.01
CA ASN A 322 20.55 14.52 -25.85
C ASN A 322 20.58 16.03 -26.10
N LYS A 323 20.90 16.85 -25.10
CA LYS A 323 21.07 18.30 -25.27
C LYS A 323 22.18 18.60 -26.30
N LEU A 324 23.33 17.95 -26.17
CA LEU A 324 24.45 18.10 -27.11
C LEU A 324 24.07 17.64 -28.52
N MET A 325 23.33 16.54 -28.65
CA MET A 325 22.84 16.04 -29.94
C MET A 325 21.89 17.06 -30.60
N ILE A 326 20.96 17.63 -29.84
CA ILE A 326 20.04 18.67 -30.32
C ILE A 326 20.81 19.94 -30.72
N GLU A 327 21.79 20.37 -29.92
CA GLU A 327 22.63 21.53 -30.27
C GLU A 327 23.47 21.28 -31.53
N LYS A 328 24.03 20.08 -31.69
CA LYS A 328 24.74 19.67 -32.91
C LYS A 328 23.81 19.64 -34.12
N MET A 329 22.57 19.16 -33.97
CA MET A 329 21.55 19.21 -35.04
C MET A 329 21.20 20.66 -35.42
N LYS A 330 20.98 21.53 -34.42
CA LYS A 330 20.75 22.97 -34.64
C LYS A 330 21.93 23.65 -35.34
N LYS A 331 23.17 23.30 -34.99
CA LYS A 331 24.38 23.82 -35.65
C LYS A 331 24.55 23.25 -37.06
N LYS A 332 24.36 21.95 -37.27
CA LYS A 332 24.46 21.31 -38.60
C LYS A 332 23.41 21.86 -39.57
N ASN A 333 22.20 22.16 -39.10
CA ASN A 333 21.19 22.87 -39.90
C ASN A 333 21.60 24.32 -40.22
N ARG A 334 22.52 24.93 -39.45
CA ARG A 334 23.12 26.24 -39.76
C ARG A 334 24.36 26.15 -40.66
N THR A 335 25.10 25.04 -40.62
CA THR A 335 26.40 24.87 -41.33
C THR A 335 26.39 23.82 -42.43
N ASN A 336 25.22 23.48 -42.97
CA ASN A 336 25.13 22.93 -44.34
C ASN A 336 25.54 23.95 -45.42
N ASP A 337 26.12 25.08 -45.03
CA ASP A 337 27.06 25.85 -45.84
C ASP A 337 28.49 25.60 -45.32
N LYS A 338 29.21 24.73 -46.05
CA LYS A 338 30.69 24.58 -46.12
C LYS A 338 31.41 23.67 -45.10
N ASN A 339 31.67 22.46 -45.60
CA ASN A 339 32.92 21.69 -45.55
C ASN A 339 33.53 21.28 -44.19
N ASN A 340 33.49 19.96 -43.95
CA ASN A 340 34.54 19.08 -43.38
C ASN A 340 35.37 19.55 -42.15
N LYS A 341 35.52 18.71 -41.12
CA LYS A 341 36.43 17.54 -41.02
C LYS A 341 36.72 17.16 -39.55
N SER A 342 36.68 15.84 -39.26
CA SER A 342 37.46 15.02 -38.29
C SER A 342 37.59 15.52 -36.84
N ASP A 343 36.88 14.97 -35.87
CA ASP A 343 37.01 13.65 -35.23
C ASP A 343 38.17 13.54 -34.22
N ASN A 344 37.80 13.63 -32.95
CA ASN A 344 38.42 12.93 -31.82
C ASN A 344 37.31 12.70 -30.78
N ALA A 345 36.60 11.57 -30.91
CA ALA A 345 35.53 11.17 -30.01
C ALA A 345 36.12 10.41 -28.81
N THR A 346 36.29 11.10 -27.69
CA THR A 346 36.62 10.49 -26.41
C THR A 346 35.53 9.47 -26.06
N ALA A 347 35.89 8.19 -25.96
CA ALA A 347 34.98 7.10 -25.64
C ALA A 347 34.51 7.21 -24.19
N THR A 348 33.44 7.98 -23.94
CA THR A 348 32.78 8.02 -22.64
C THR A 348 32.14 6.66 -22.38
N ARG A 349 32.76 5.86 -21.50
CA ARG A 349 32.22 4.58 -21.02
C ARG A 349 30.84 4.84 -20.42
N ARG A 350 29.77 4.43 -21.11
CA ARG A 350 28.41 4.48 -20.58
C ARG A 350 28.31 3.44 -19.47
N ILE A 351 27.89 3.88 -18.28
CA ILE A 351 27.51 2.95 -17.22
C ILE A 351 26.16 2.39 -17.64
N GLU A 352 26.16 1.17 -18.17
CA GLU A 352 24.94 0.45 -18.47
C GLU A 352 24.40 -0.14 -17.16
N MET A 353 23.18 0.22 -16.79
CA MET A 353 22.52 -0.36 -15.62
C MET A 353 21.88 -1.69 -15.99
N ASP A 354 22.23 -2.74 -15.25
CA ASP A 354 21.59 -4.04 -15.38
C ASP A 354 20.26 -4.06 -14.61
N TYR A 355 19.21 -3.56 -15.27
CA TYR A 355 17.86 -3.57 -14.70
C TYR A 355 17.36 -4.99 -14.41
N ASN A 356 17.81 -6.02 -15.13
CA ASN A 356 17.38 -7.39 -14.86
C ASN A 356 17.89 -7.84 -13.50
N GLN A 357 19.17 -7.61 -13.21
CA GLN A 357 19.74 -7.95 -11.90
C GLN A 357 19.04 -7.17 -10.78
N ILE A 358 18.83 -5.86 -10.94
CA ILE A 358 18.14 -5.02 -9.94
C ILE A 358 16.72 -5.53 -9.68
N VAL A 359 15.95 -5.84 -10.73
CA VAL A 359 14.58 -6.38 -10.59
C VAL A 359 14.61 -7.76 -9.94
N THR A 360 15.57 -8.61 -10.30
CA THR A 360 15.77 -9.93 -9.65
C THR A 360 15.97 -9.77 -8.15
N ASP A 361 16.85 -8.86 -7.75
CA ASP A 361 17.19 -8.64 -6.35
C ASP A 361 16.00 -8.09 -5.56
N ILE A 362 15.23 -7.17 -6.15
CA ILE A 362 13.97 -6.70 -5.56
C ILE A 362 13.03 -7.89 -5.37
N LEU A 363 12.73 -8.67 -6.41
CA LEU A 363 11.76 -9.76 -6.30
C LEU A 363 12.19 -10.84 -5.28
N LYS A 364 13.48 -11.18 -5.20
CA LYS A 364 13.98 -12.14 -4.20
C LYS A 364 13.86 -11.65 -2.76
N SER A 365 13.82 -10.34 -2.56
CA SER A 365 13.86 -9.74 -1.23
C SER A 365 12.48 -9.48 -0.64
N TYR A 366 11.42 -9.48 -1.44
CA TYR A 366 10.04 -9.30 -0.96
C TYR A 366 9.38 -10.67 -0.80
N ASN A 367 8.38 -10.79 0.08
CA ASN A 367 7.55 -11.98 0.21
C ASN A 367 6.34 -11.92 -0.76
N PHE A 368 5.87 -10.70 -1.07
CA PHE A 368 4.81 -10.47 -2.03
C PHE A 368 4.83 -9.02 -2.54
N ILE A 369 4.47 -8.80 -3.80
CA ILE A 369 4.24 -7.45 -4.34
C ILE A 369 2.91 -7.46 -5.10
N ALA A 370 1.96 -6.66 -4.64
CA ALA A 370 0.65 -6.52 -5.26
C ALA A 370 0.67 -5.60 -6.48
N VAL A 371 -0.28 -5.77 -7.40
CA VAL A 371 -0.47 -4.93 -8.59
C VAL A 371 -1.74 -4.09 -8.42
N MET A 372 -1.60 -2.77 -8.43
CA MET A 372 -2.70 -1.82 -8.20
C MET A 372 -3.81 -1.95 -9.24
N GLU A 373 -3.46 -2.15 -10.51
CA GLU A 373 -4.39 -2.36 -11.61
C GLU A 373 -5.17 -3.68 -11.49
N ARG A 374 -4.69 -4.62 -10.66
CA ARG A 374 -5.31 -5.90 -10.33
C ARG A 374 -5.48 -6.04 -8.82
N MET A 375 -5.99 -4.98 -8.18
CA MET A 375 -6.05 -4.90 -6.71
C MET A 375 -6.85 -6.07 -6.11
N ASN A 376 -8.03 -6.38 -6.64
CA ASN A 376 -8.87 -7.48 -6.14
C ASN A 376 -8.14 -8.81 -6.20
N GLU A 377 -7.56 -9.15 -7.36
CA GLU A 377 -6.77 -10.36 -7.53
C GLU A 377 -5.57 -10.40 -6.58
N SER A 378 -4.88 -9.27 -6.43
CA SER A 378 -3.74 -9.15 -5.52
C SER A 378 -4.13 -9.36 -4.06
N LEU A 379 -5.28 -8.85 -3.63
CA LEU A 379 -5.80 -9.02 -2.27
C LEU A 379 -6.25 -10.47 -2.02
N VAL A 380 -6.88 -11.12 -2.99
CA VAL A 380 -7.25 -12.53 -2.90
C VAL A 380 -6.02 -13.42 -2.85
N ALA A 381 -5.00 -13.15 -3.68
CA ALA A 381 -3.73 -13.86 -3.60
C ALA A 381 -3.06 -13.66 -2.23
N PHE A 382 -3.05 -12.42 -1.72
CA PHE A 382 -2.53 -12.10 -0.39
C PHE A 382 -3.29 -12.83 0.73
N LYS A 383 -4.63 -12.89 0.64
CA LYS A 383 -5.49 -13.68 1.54
C LYS A 383 -5.08 -15.14 1.55
N LEU A 384 -4.85 -15.74 0.38
CA LEU A 384 -4.47 -17.16 0.28
C LEU A 384 -3.05 -17.40 0.81
N LEU A 385 -2.09 -16.52 0.50
CA LEU A 385 -0.70 -16.63 0.99
C LEU A 385 -0.59 -16.59 2.52
N LEU A 386 -1.44 -15.78 3.16
CA LEU A 386 -1.42 -15.53 4.60
C LEU A 386 -2.54 -16.24 5.38
N ASN A 387 -3.36 -17.04 4.69
CA ASN A 387 -4.55 -17.68 5.27
C ASN A 387 -5.46 -16.68 6.04
N LEU A 388 -5.81 -15.59 5.36
CA LEU A 388 -6.71 -14.56 5.88
C LEU A 388 -8.17 -14.92 5.61
N THR A 389 -9.09 -14.31 6.35
CA THR A 389 -10.51 -14.35 6.00
C THR A 389 -10.82 -13.29 4.94
N VAL A 390 -11.99 -13.40 4.28
CA VAL A 390 -12.39 -12.41 3.27
C VAL A 390 -12.59 -11.03 3.88
N GLU A 391 -13.10 -10.98 5.11
CA GLU A 391 -13.37 -9.76 5.88
C GLU A 391 -12.09 -8.98 6.19
N GLU A 392 -10.98 -9.69 6.39
CA GLU A 392 -9.66 -9.10 6.67
C GLU A 392 -9.07 -8.36 5.48
N ILE A 393 -9.51 -8.64 4.25
CA ILE A 393 -9.02 -8.00 3.01
C ILE A 393 -10.02 -7.05 2.34
N LEU A 394 -11.25 -6.90 2.86
CA LEU A 394 -12.24 -5.95 2.34
C LEU A 394 -11.71 -4.51 2.36
N TYR A 395 -12.20 -3.62 1.52
CA TYR A 395 -11.93 -2.20 1.70
C TYR A 395 -13.18 -1.41 1.34
N VAL A 396 -13.32 -0.19 1.84
CA VAL A 396 -14.35 0.69 1.27
C VAL A 396 -13.71 1.57 0.21
N LYS A 397 -14.54 2.06 -0.71
CA LYS A 397 -14.09 3.05 -1.70
C LYS A 397 -13.32 4.17 -0.97
N PRO A 398 -12.06 4.45 -1.34
CA PRO A 398 -11.22 5.37 -0.59
C PRO A 398 -11.85 6.76 -0.53
N SER A 399 -11.69 7.45 0.59
CA SER A 399 -12.09 8.86 0.77
C SER A 399 -11.43 9.81 -0.24
N ARG A 400 -10.30 9.38 -0.83
CA ARG A 400 -9.49 10.14 -1.79
C ARG A 400 -9.64 9.65 -3.22
N THR A 401 -10.86 9.62 -3.74
CA THR A 401 -11.09 9.42 -5.17
C THR A 401 -11.05 10.73 -5.92
N SER A 402 -10.71 10.67 -7.21
CA SER A 402 -10.94 11.80 -8.11
C SER A 402 -12.36 12.34 -7.97
N GLY A 403 -12.49 13.65 -7.80
CA GLY A 403 -13.76 14.34 -7.59
C GLY A 403 -14.21 14.45 -6.12
N SER A 404 -13.43 13.96 -5.15
CA SER A 404 -13.67 14.21 -3.72
C SER A 404 -12.77 15.32 -3.17
N PHE A 405 -12.90 15.63 -1.88
CA PHE A 405 -12.00 16.53 -1.17
C PHE A 405 -10.96 15.73 -0.35
N SER A 406 -9.79 16.33 -0.15
CA SER A 406 -8.70 15.75 0.65
C SER A 406 -7.98 16.84 1.41
N ASN A 407 -7.31 16.48 2.49
CA ASN A 407 -6.47 17.40 3.23
C ASN A 407 -5.30 17.88 2.35
N GLY A 408 -5.19 19.19 2.25
CA GLY A 408 -4.11 19.88 1.58
C GLY A 408 -2.84 19.95 2.44
N PRO A 409 -1.86 20.76 2.00
CA PRO A 409 -0.63 21.01 2.76
C PRO A 409 -0.96 21.74 4.06
N ARG A 410 -0.22 21.45 5.14
CA ARG A 410 -0.40 22.15 6.42
C ARG A 410 -0.08 23.63 6.23
N ASP A 411 -1.07 24.47 6.54
CA ASP A 411 -0.88 25.90 6.71
C ASP A 411 -0.06 26.11 7.99
N LYS A 412 1.16 26.61 7.85
CA LYS A 412 2.09 26.77 8.98
C LYS A 412 1.65 27.85 9.96
N GLU A 413 0.86 28.82 9.51
CA GLU A 413 0.44 29.95 10.34
C GLU A 413 -0.76 29.58 11.21
N LYS A 414 -1.70 28.84 10.62
CA LYS A 414 -2.99 28.50 11.25
C LYS A 414 -3.05 27.09 11.84
N ASP A 415 -1.97 26.34 11.71
CA ASP A 415 -1.83 24.96 12.17
C ASP A 415 -2.89 23.95 11.70
N TRP A 416 -3.51 24.21 10.55
CA TRP A 416 -4.60 23.41 9.99
C TRP A 416 -4.28 22.98 8.54
N ARG A 417 -5.05 22.04 7.99
CA ARG A 417 -4.91 21.60 6.59
C ARG A 417 -6.20 21.90 5.82
N PRO A 418 -6.19 22.84 4.86
CA PRO A 418 -7.36 23.12 4.05
C PRO A 418 -7.78 21.88 3.26
N CYS A 419 -9.08 21.63 3.20
CA CYS A 419 -9.64 20.67 2.26
C CYS A 419 -9.52 21.21 0.84
N ILE A 420 -8.91 20.42 -0.04
CA ILE A 420 -8.72 20.73 -1.45
C ILE A 420 -9.52 19.76 -2.30
N TYR A 421 -10.11 20.27 -3.38
CA TYR A 421 -10.82 19.44 -4.35
C TYR A 421 -9.81 18.64 -5.19
N LEU A 422 -10.00 17.33 -5.28
CA LEU A 422 -9.16 16.43 -6.06
C LEU A 422 -9.65 16.38 -7.51
N ILE A 423 -8.96 17.10 -8.39
CA ILE A 423 -9.30 17.13 -9.82
C ILE A 423 -9.10 15.74 -10.43
N PRO A 424 -10.12 15.17 -11.10
CA PRO A 424 -9.98 13.92 -11.82
C PRO A 424 -8.86 13.96 -12.85
N SER A 425 -8.10 12.88 -12.92
CA SER A 425 -7.05 12.74 -13.92
C SER A 425 -7.65 12.58 -15.31
N PHE A 426 -7.10 13.29 -16.28
CA PHE A 426 -7.41 13.13 -17.69
C PHE A 426 -6.12 13.24 -18.51
N LEU A 427 -6.16 12.80 -19.78
CA LEU A 427 -5.04 12.97 -20.69
C LEU A 427 -5.49 13.81 -21.88
N THR A 428 -4.85 14.96 -22.06
CA THR A 428 -4.92 15.73 -23.30
C THR A 428 -4.22 14.96 -24.43
N SER A 429 -4.44 15.40 -25.67
CA SER A 429 -3.75 14.81 -26.83
C SER A 429 -2.22 14.91 -26.67
N GLY A 430 -1.66 16.05 -26.26
CA GLY A 430 -0.21 16.18 -26.12
C GLY A 430 0.38 15.34 -24.97
N MET A 431 -0.36 15.10 -23.87
CA MET A 431 0.06 14.15 -22.84
C MET A 431 0.04 12.70 -23.36
N LYS A 432 -0.99 12.31 -24.14
CA LYS A 432 -1.04 10.98 -24.79
C LYS A 432 0.14 10.80 -25.75
N THR A 433 0.39 11.78 -26.62
CA THR A 433 1.51 11.77 -27.57
C THR A 433 2.86 11.69 -26.85
N TYR A 434 3.01 12.37 -25.71
CA TYR A 434 4.24 12.29 -24.91
C TYR A 434 4.53 10.86 -24.42
N PHE A 435 3.51 10.12 -23.98
CA PHE A 435 3.70 8.78 -23.44
C PHE A 435 3.70 7.66 -24.47
N TYR A 436 2.83 7.76 -25.46
CA TYR A 436 2.55 6.66 -26.37
C TYR A 436 3.10 6.91 -27.78
N GLY A 437 3.60 8.11 -28.05
CA GLY A 437 3.86 8.57 -29.40
C GLY A 437 2.55 8.81 -30.15
N ASP A 438 2.68 9.37 -31.35
CA ASP A 438 1.56 9.42 -32.28
C ASP A 438 1.54 8.13 -33.10
N ASN A 439 0.74 7.15 -32.68
CA ASN A 439 0.56 5.90 -33.43
C ASN A 439 -0.28 6.09 -34.70
N THR A 440 -0.81 7.29 -34.95
CA THR A 440 -1.82 7.49 -36.00
C THR A 440 -1.26 7.61 -37.41
N ASN A 441 0.07 7.62 -37.58
CA ASN A 441 0.63 7.98 -38.87
C ASN A 441 1.63 6.94 -39.41
N ASN A 442 1.11 6.12 -40.33
CA ASN A 442 1.82 5.65 -41.54
C ASN A 442 2.26 6.84 -42.44
N SER A 443 2.63 7.98 -41.85
CA SER A 443 3.14 9.09 -42.62
C SER A 443 4.57 8.74 -43.00
N ASN A 444 4.79 8.49 -44.28
CA ASN A 444 6.09 8.54 -44.94
C ASN A 444 6.72 9.95 -44.89
N ASP A 445 6.32 10.77 -43.93
CA ASP A 445 6.81 12.12 -43.73
C ASP A 445 8.17 12.00 -43.04
N ASP A 446 9.21 12.38 -43.78
CA ASP A 446 10.62 12.29 -43.38
C ASP A 446 11.02 13.31 -42.29
N GLY A 447 10.03 14.02 -41.75
CA GLY A 447 10.13 15.05 -40.72
C GLY A 447 10.57 14.53 -39.35
N SER A 448 11.89 14.51 -39.16
CA SER A 448 12.71 14.00 -38.04
C SER A 448 12.39 14.37 -36.56
N ASP A 449 11.27 15.04 -36.24
CA ASP A 449 11.04 15.57 -34.88
C ASP A 449 9.83 14.97 -34.12
N GLY A 450 8.91 14.26 -34.78
CA GLY A 450 7.71 13.69 -34.13
C GLY A 450 7.94 12.40 -33.32
N LYS A 451 8.97 11.60 -33.62
CA LYS A 451 9.18 10.26 -33.00
C LYS A 451 9.82 10.25 -31.61
N LYS A 452 10.39 11.37 -31.14
CA LYS A 452 11.30 11.37 -29.96
C LYS A 452 10.60 11.30 -28.59
N GLY A 453 9.31 11.63 -28.50
CA GLY A 453 8.60 11.73 -27.22
C GLY A 453 8.51 10.39 -26.47
N ASN A 454 8.02 9.36 -27.16
CA ASN A 454 7.82 8.02 -26.59
C ASN A 454 9.15 7.36 -26.17
N GLU A 455 10.19 7.50 -26.99
CA GLU A 455 11.51 6.92 -26.70
C GLU A 455 12.10 7.46 -25.38
N HIS A 456 11.98 8.78 -25.15
CA HIS A 456 12.49 9.39 -23.93
C HIS A 456 11.77 8.90 -22.67
N TRP A 457 10.44 8.80 -22.74
CA TRP A 457 9.64 8.29 -21.64
C TRP A 457 9.95 6.81 -21.35
N ASN A 458 9.94 5.96 -22.39
CA ASN A 458 10.20 4.53 -22.26
C ASN A 458 11.59 4.24 -21.69
N GLU A 459 12.61 4.96 -22.16
CA GLU A 459 13.97 4.79 -21.63
C GLU A 459 14.03 5.16 -20.15
N TYR A 460 13.34 6.23 -19.74
CA TYR A 460 13.27 6.62 -18.34
C TYR A 460 12.55 5.58 -17.46
N ILE A 461 11.39 5.08 -17.88
CA ILE A 461 10.63 4.10 -17.09
C ILE A 461 11.08 2.67 -17.29
N LYS A 462 12.10 2.39 -18.11
CA LYS A 462 12.50 1.04 -18.51
C LYS A 462 12.61 0.08 -17.32
N GLY A 463 13.28 0.51 -16.25
CA GLY A 463 13.41 -0.28 -15.02
C GLY A 463 12.10 -0.46 -14.28
N ASP A 464 11.34 0.61 -14.05
CA ASP A 464 10.03 0.55 -13.37
C ASP A 464 9.03 -0.33 -14.14
N LEU A 465 9.05 -0.25 -15.47
CA LEU A 465 8.22 -1.04 -16.36
C LEU A 465 8.60 -2.52 -16.31
N LEU A 466 9.90 -2.83 -16.36
CA LEU A 466 10.41 -4.19 -16.20
C LEU A 466 9.99 -4.78 -14.85
N LEU A 467 10.11 -4.02 -13.76
CA LEU A 467 9.67 -4.43 -12.44
C LEU A 467 8.16 -4.70 -12.39
N TYR A 468 7.35 -3.79 -12.94
CA TYR A 468 5.89 -3.95 -13.02
C TYR A 468 5.51 -5.22 -13.80
N GLN A 469 6.11 -5.44 -14.96
CA GLN A 469 5.85 -6.61 -15.80
C GLN A 469 6.25 -7.91 -15.09
N ALA A 470 7.40 -7.91 -14.42
CA ALA A 470 7.88 -9.08 -13.68
C ALA A 470 6.95 -9.42 -12.50
N VAL A 471 6.49 -8.42 -11.74
CA VAL A 471 5.53 -8.62 -10.65
C VAL A 471 4.17 -9.08 -11.18
N ASN A 472 3.66 -8.49 -12.27
CA ASN A 472 2.39 -8.91 -12.85
C ASN A 472 2.44 -10.38 -13.32
N LYS A 473 3.53 -10.78 -13.97
CA LYS A 473 3.76 -12.19 -14.37
C LYS A 473 3.92 -13.12 -13.16
N SER A 474 4.59 -12.65 -12.09
CA SER A 474 4.75 -13.38 -10.84
C SER A 474 3.40 -13.62 -10.13
N LEU A 475 2.49 -12.63 -10.16
CA LEU A 475 1.12 -12.78 -9.68
C LEU A 475 0.38 -13.88 -10.47
N ASP A 476 0.45 -13.87 -11.80
CA ASP A 476 -0.18 -14.90 -12.63
C ASP A 476 0.31 -16.31 -12.34
N ARG A 477 1.63 -16.47 -12.15
CA ARG A 477 2.20 -17.78 -11.80
C ARG A 477 1.82 -18.21 -10.40
N THR A 478 1.79 -17.30 -9.45
CA THR A 478 1.31 -17.60 -8.09
C THR A 478 -0.14 -18.11 -8.15
N ILE A 479 -0.99 -17.46 -8.94
CA ILE A 479 -2.37 -17.93 -9.15
C ILE A 479 -2.42 -19.31 -9.81
N ASN A 480 -1.69 -19.49 -10.92
CA ASN A 480 -1.77 -20.72 -11.72
C ASN A 480 -1.09 -21.93 -11.07
N GLU A 481 0.12 -21.75 -10.56
CA GLU A 481 1.01 -22.83 -10.14
C GLU A 481 0.87 -23.18 -8.67
N LEU A 482 0.59 -22.19 -7.80
CA LEU A 482 0.48 -22.43 -6.37
C LEU A 482 -0.97 -22.70 -5.93
N PHE A 483 -1.92 -21.87 -6.33
CA PHE A 483 -3.32 -22.03 -5.89
C PHE A 483 -4.15 -22.89 -6.84
N GLY A 484 -3.83 -22.84 -8.14
CA GLY A 484 -4.70 -23.32 -9.19
C GLY A 484 -5.77 -22.28 -9.55
N ARG A 485 -5.99 -22.11 -10.87
CA ARG A 485 -6.90 -21.09 -11.42
C ARG A 485 -8.33 -21.23 -10.90
N GLU A 486 -8.86 -22.45 -10.82
CA GLU A 486 -10.23 -22.73 -10.38
C GLU A 486 -10.49 -22.29 -8.93
N LEU A 487 -9.60 -22.67 -8.01
CA LEU A 487 -9.69 -22.25 -6.60
C LEU A 487 -9.64 -20.73 -6.50
N PHE A 488 -8.69 -20.11 -7.20
CA PHE A 488 -8.53 -18.66 -7.17
C PHE A 488 -9.76 -17.92 -7.70
N GLU A 489 -10.34 -18.33 -8.82
CA GLU A 489 -11.53 -17.70 -9.40
C GLU A 489 -12.75 -17.81 -8.46
N LYS A 490 -12.89 -18.95 -7.78
CA LYS A 490 -13.90 -19.13 -6.73
C LYS A 490 -13.72 -18.12 -5.59
N GLU A 491 -12.50 -17.98 -5.08
CA GLU A 491 -12.17 -17.06 -4.00
C GLU A 491 -12.30 -15.59 -4.42
N LEU A 492 -11.97 -15.27 -5.68
CA LEU A 492 -12.17 -13.95 -6.26
C LEU A 492 -13.65 -13.59 -6.35
N LYS A 493 -14.50 -14.51 -6.83
CA LYS A 493 -15.95 -14.30 -6.86
C LYS A 493 -16.53 -14.06 -5.46
N GLN A 494 -16.10 -14.85 -4.46
CA GLN A 494 -16.52 -14.63 -3.07
C GLN A 494 -16.09 -13.27 -2.55
N PHE A 495 -14.84 -12.87 -2.82
CA PHE A 495 -14.35 -11.56 -2.46
C PHE A 495 -15.17 -10.43 -3.09
N GLU A 496 -15.49 -10.52 -4.39
CA GLU A 496 -16.26 -9.51 -5.10
C GLU A 496 -17.69 -9.35 -4.54
N LEU A 497 -18.37 -10.45 -4.22
CA LEU A 497 -19.69 -10.45 -3.57
C LEU A 497 -19.62 -9.80 -2.18
N ALA A 498 -18.64 -10.20 -1.35
CA ALA A 498 -18.40 -9.62 -0.04
C ALA A 498 -18.06 -8.12 -0.13
N GLN A 499 -17.29 -7.73 -1.13
CA GLN A 499 -16.88 -6.35 -1.39
C GLN A 499 -18.07 -5.48 -1.83
N GLN A 500 -18.98 -6.01 -2.65
CA GLN A 500 -20.22 -5.34 -3.01
C GLN A 500 -21.15 -5.17 -1.81
N TYR A 501 -21.29 -6.21 -0.99
CA TYR A 501 -22.06 -6.16 0.25
C TYR A 501 -21.53 -5.09 1.22
N ALA A 502 -20.22 -5.10 1.46
CA ALA A 502 -19.52 -4.10 2.27
C ALA A 502 -19.79 -2.67 1.77
N ASN A 503 -19.61 -2.43 0.46
CA ASN A 503 -19.87 -1.12 -0.13
C ASN A 503 -21.33 -0.68 0.00
N THR A 504 -22.28 -1.62 -0.05
CA THR A 504 -23.72 -1.33 0.07
C THR A 504 -24.07 -0.86 1.48
N ILE A 505 -23.58 -1.57 2.50
CA ILE A 505 -23.75 -1.19 3.91
C ILE A 505 -23.05 0.15 4.17
N CYS A 506 -21.79 0.27 3.77
CA CYS A 506 -20.96 1.43 4.11
C CYS A 506 -21.36 2.71 3.39
N SER A 507 -22.05 2.64 2.26
CA SER A 507 -22.54 3.82 1.54
C SER A 507 -23.90 4.33 2.03
N GLY A 508 -24.42 3.79 3.15
CA GLY A 508 -25.74 4.17 3.67
C GLY A 508 -26.93 3.80 2.77
N LYS A 509 -26.69 3.06 1.67
CA LYS A 509 -27.72 2.65 0.70
C LYS A 509 -28.50 1.41 1.13
N SER A 510 -28.34 0.98 2.39
CA SER A 510 -29.15 -0.11 2.92
C SER A 510 -30.62 0.31 2.89
N ASN A 511 -31.46 -0.42 2.14
CA ASN A 511 -32.90 -0.19 1.95
C ASN A 511 -33.73 -0.33 3.23
N THR A 512 -33.11 -0.31 4.41
CA THR A 512 -33.81 -0.31 5.69
C THR A 512 -34.45 1.06 5.88
N THR A 513 -35.70 1.16 5.44
CA THR A 513 -36.65 2.28 5.56
C THR A 513 -37.03 2.61 7.01
N THR A 514 -36.07 2.64 7.94
CA THR A 514 -36.32 3.17 9.28
C THR A 514 -36.39 4.69 9.17
N THR A 515 -37.62 5.18 9.18
CA THR A 515 -38.09 6.47 8.66
C THR A 515 -37.63 7.74 9.38
N ASN A 516 -36.74 7.70 10.38
CA ASN A 516 -36.53 8.88 11.25
C ASN A 516 -35.08 9.19 11.67
N GLY A 517 -34.06 8.64 11.00
CA GLY A 517 -32.66 9.00 11.26
C GLY A 517 -31.96 9.40 9.98
N GLY A 518 -31.33 10.57 9.94
CA GLY A 518 -30.49 10.98 8.81
C GLY A 518 -29.51 9.86 8.45
N GLY A 519 -29.41 9.57 7.15
CA GLY A 519 -28.49 8.55 6.64
C GLY A 519 -27.06 9.02 6.84
N ASP A 520 -26.52 8.81 8.03
CA ASP A 520 -25.14 9.10 8.35
C ASP A 520 -24.26 8.16 7.54
N ASP A 521 -23.52 8.71 6.57
CA ASP A 521 -22.47 7.97 5.87
C ASP A 521 -21.52 7.37 6.91
N LEU A 522 -21.53 6.04 7.02
CA LEU A 522 -20.72 5.30 8.00
C LEU A 522 -19.22 5.43 7.72
N VAL A 523 -18.86 5.83 6.51
CA VAL A 523 -17.49 6.20 6.12
C VAL A 523 -17.38 7.71 6.19
N VAL A 524 -16.73 8.20 7.24
CA VAL A 524 -16.49 9.63 7.39
C VAL A 524 -15.24 10.00 6.58
N PRO A 525 -15.35 10.75 5.47
CA PRO A 525 -14.16 11.25 4.77
C PRO A 525 -13.42 12.26 5.66
N MET A 526 -12.16 12.61 5.38
CA MET A 526 -11.52 13.71 6.14
C MET A 526 -12.10 15.08 5.79
N CYS A 527 -12.58 15.20 4.55
CA CYS A 527 -13.24 16.39 4.03
C CYS A 527 -14.58 15.96 3.49
N ASP A 528 -15.65 16.65 3.86
CA ASP A 528 -16.98 16.36 3.31
C ASP A 528 -17.09 16.79 1.84
N SER A 529 -18.25 16.56 1.23
CA SER A 529 -18.53 16.94 -0.16
C SER A 529 -18.54 18.45 -0.42
N THR A 530 -18.54 19.27 0.62
CA THR A 530 -18.46 20.74 0.52
C THR A 530 -17.04 21.27 0.68
N GLY A 531 -16.09 20.40 1.03
CA GLY A 531 -14.72 20.79 1.35
C GLY A 531 -14.57 21.35 2.76
N HIS A 532 -15.47 21.02 3.67
CA HIS A 532 -15.28 21.30 5.09
C HIS A 532 -14.43 20.19 5.73
N ASP A 533 -13.45 20.61 6.54
CA ASP A 533 -12.59 19.69 7.29
C ASP A 533 -13.39 19.12 8.46
N VAL A 534 -13.82 17.87 8.32
CA VAL A 534 -14.54 17.20 9.39
C VAL A 534 -13.61 16.69 10.49
N VAL A 535 -12.28 16.79 10.33
CA VAL A 535 -11.31 16.31 11.32
C VAL A 535 -11.46 17.00 12.68
N ASN A 536 -11.76 18.29 12.68
CA ASN A 536 -11.93 19.10 13.88
C ASN A 536 -13.37 19.13 14.38
N ASP A 537 -14.28 18.37 13.76
CA ASP A 537 -15.65 18.26 14.26
C ASP A 537 -15.61 17.57 15.64
N PRO A 538 -16.03 18.23 16.73
CA PRO A 538 -16.03 17.63 18.07
C PRO A 538 -16.92 16.39 18.16
N ASN A 539 -17.84 16.20 17.21
CA ASN A 539 -18.65 14.99 17.09
C ASN A 539 -17.89 13.81 16.45
N ARG A 540 -16.72 14.05 15.84
CA ARG A 540 -15.80 13.03 15.30
C ARG A 540 -14.98 12.36 16.41
N SER A 541 -15.65 12.01 17.50
CA SER A 541 -15.05 11.17 18.52
C SER A 541 -14.88 9.75 17.95
N THR A 542 -13.63 9.32 17.82
CA THR A 542 -13.17 7.90 17.84
C THR A 542 -13.15 7.05 16.56
N THR A 543 -13.50 7.53 15.37
CA THR A 543 -13.79 6.61 14.25
C THR A 543 -12.72 6.38 13.17
N CYS A 544 -11.43 6.62 13.41
CA CYS A 544 -10.41 6.37 12.39
C CYS A 544 -9.20 5.64 12.98
N TYR A 545 -8.62 4.70 12.23
CA TYR A 545 -7.26 4.29 12.56
C TYR A 545 -6.32 5.49 12.41
N ILE A 546 -5.32 5.56 13.27
CA ILE A 546 -4.25 6.56 13.18
C ILE A 546 -3.59 6.42 11.80
N TRP A 547 -3.36 7.53 11.11
CA TRP A 547 -2.84 7.58 9.73
C TRP A 547 -3.79 7.05 8.65
N SER A 548 -4.94 6.51 9.03
CA SER A 548 -6.00 6.30 8.07
C SER A 548 -6.57 7.64 7.64
N GLU A 549 -6.52 7.88 6.34
CA GLU A 549 -7.11 9.06 5.73
C GLU A 549 -8.59 8.81 5.36
N GLY A 550 -9.15 7.64 5.70
CA GLY A 550 -10.56 7.29 5.52
C GLY A 550 -11.08 6.54 6.74
N CYS A 551 -12.11 7.07 7.40
CA CYS A 551 -12.59 6.55 8.68
C CYS A 551 -13.58 5.39 8.47
N ASP A 552 -13.09 4.31 7.87
CA ASP A 552 -13.88 3.18 7.39
C ASP A 552 -14.02 2.04 8.42
N HIS A 553 -13.18 2.03 9.45
CA HIS A 553 -13.15 0.96 10.45
C HIS A 553 -14.51 0.77 11.16
N LYS A 554 -15.29 1.84 11.39
CA LYS A 554 -16.59 1.73 12.06
C LYS A 554 -17.53 0.92 11.19
N CYS A 555 -17.57 1.21 9.89
CA CYS A 555 -18.36 0.41 8.97
C CYS A 555 -17.83 -1.03 8.91
N LEU A 556 -16.55 -1.20 8.60
CA LEU A 556 -15.98 -2.52 8.31
C LEU A 556 -15.96 -3.45 9.53
N ASN A 557 -15.75 -2.91 10.74
CA ASN A 557 -15.63 -3.70 11.96
C ASN A 557 -16.95 -3.81 12.75
N GLU A 558 -17.80 -2.78 12.74
CA GLU A 558 -19.02 -2.76 13.56
C GLU A 558 -20.29 -3.03 12.77
N GLN A 559 -20.32 -2.73 11.46
CA GLN A 559 -21.55 -2.82 10.65
C GLN A 559 -21.56 -4.04 9.74
N ILE A 560 -20.37 -4.53 9.35
CA ILE A 560 -20.27 -5.78 8.60
C ILE A 560 -20.25 -6.95 9.61
N PRO A 561 -21.21 -7.88 9.55
CA PRO A 561 -21.19 -9.09 10.38
C PRO A 561 -19.94 -9.94 10.11
N HIS A 562 -19.40 -10.52 11.18
CA HIS A 562 -18.25 -11.44 11.15
C HIS A 562 -18.67 -12.79 11.75
N PRO A 563 -18.82 -13.87 10.95
CA PRO A 563 -18.58 -13.96 9.51
C PRO A 563 -19.68 -13.31 8.66
N ILE A 564 -19.37 -13.01 7.39
CA ILE A 564 -20.37 -12.53 6.42
C ILE A 564 -21.48 -13.60 6.21
N PRO A 565 -22.76 -13.20 6.15
CA PRO A 565 -23.89 -14.11 5.95
C PRO A 565 -23.71 -14.98 4.70
N LYS A 566 -23.96 -16.28 4.84
CA LYS A 566 -23.75 -17.26 3.76
C LYS A 566 -24.63 -16.99 2.54
N GLU A 567 -25.76 -16.34 2.75
CA GLU A 567 -26.72 -15.94 1.73
C GLU A 567 -26.10 -15.00 0.70
N ILE A 568 -25.11 -14.18 1.09
CA ILE A 568 -24.38 -13.29 0.18
C ILE A 568 -23.54 -14.08 -0.84
N PHE A 569 -23.08 -15.29 -0.48
CA PHE A 569 -22.24 -16.12 -1.34
C PHE A 569 -23.02 -17.09 -2.23
N ASN A 570 -24.34 -17.21 -2.03
CA ASN A 570 -25.22 -18.09 -2.79
C ASN A 570 -25.94 -17.38 -3.96
N MET A 571 -25.59 -16.13 -4.24
CA MET A 571 -26.08 -15.33 -5.38
C MET A 571 -25.25 -15.60 -6.63
#